data_AF-A0A945YES0-F1
#
_entry.id   AF-A0A945YES0-F1
#
_cell.length_a   1.000
_cell.length_b   1.000
_cell.length_c   1.000
_cell.angle_alpha   90.00
_cell.angle_beta   90.00
_cell.angle_gamma   90.00
#
_symmetry.space_group_name_H-M   'P 1'
#
loop_
_entity.id
_entity.type
_entity.pdbx_description
1 polymer ?
#
loop_
_entity_poly.entity_id
_entity_poly.type
_entity_poly.pdbx_seq_one_letter_code
_entity_poly.pdbx_strand_id
1 'polypeptide(L)'
;MNKSYIFVPLIALGIFVFFHNDFSKKDAVKKAAEMVEKRAEEQRKAEEKAEAERISKEEAAKRTAEREAAEAAKIAEREAKWKAQGDEIAQYTAEAKAASDEHQANINKLELQLTGLRKDRENLKQEAYDAMKGVEAARIAKRNAELEVQRMAQMVTQKAETSVLVKKPILPPPPSK
;
A
#
# COMPACT_ATOMS: atom_id res chain seq x y z
N MET A 1 131.59 9.17 5.47
CA MET A 1 130.21 9.26 4.91
C MET A 1 129.54 10.50 5.46
N ASN A 2 129.11 11.40 4.58
CA ASN A 2 128.78 12.77 4.93
C ASN A 2 127.43 12.85 5.67
N LYS A 3 127.43 13.48 6.85
CA LYS A 3 126.26 13.66 7.72
C LYS A 3 125.06 14.33 7.02
N SER A 4 125.29 15.02 5.90
CA SER A 4 124.26 15.66 5.07
C SER A 4 123.19 14.70 4.52
N TYR A 5 123.53 13.43 4.28
CA TYR A 5 122.55 12.43 3.80
C TYR A 5 121.53 11.99 4.86
N ILE A 6 121.72 12.36 6.14
CA ILE A 6 120.81 12.03 7.24
C ILE A 6 119.99 13.26 7.64
N PHE A 7 120.60 14.45 7.70
CA PHE A 7 119.91 15.67 8.12
C PHE A 7 118.91 16.19 7.08
N VAL A 8 119.24 16.13 5.78
CA VAL A 8 118.34 16.57 4.71
C VAL A 8 117.03 15.77 4.66
N PRO A 9 117.03 14.42 4.68
CA PRO A 9 115.78 13.67 4.71
C PRO A 9 115.00 13.86 6.01
N LEU A 10 115.65 14.13 7.15
CA LEU A 10 114.95 14.44 8.40
C LEU A 10 114.21 15.78 8.35
N ILE A 11 114.81 16.81 7.76
CA ILE A 11 114.16 18.12 7.55
C ILE A 11 113.01 17.99 6.55
N ALA A 12 113.23 17.25 5.45
CA ALA A 12 112.18 16.96 4.48
C ALA A 12 111.02 16.16 5.10
N LEU A 13 111.31 15.20 5.99
CA LEU A 13 110.31 14.43 6.72
C LEU A 13 109.51 15.33 7.68
N GLY A 14 110.17 16.26 8.38
CA GLY A 14 109.49 17.24 9.24
C GLY A 14 108.53 18.16 8.48
N ILE A 15 108.96 18.67 7.32
CA ILE A 15 108.12 19.47 6.42
C ILE A 15 106.95 18.62 5.89
N PHE A 16 107.21 17.38 5.49
CA PHE A 16 106.18 16.46 5.01
C PHE A 16 105.12 16.16 6.08
N VAL A 17 105.52 15.90 7.33
CA VAL A 17 104.58 15.63 8.43
C VAL A 17 103.71 16.87 8.74
N PHE A 18 104.28 18.07 8.69
CA PHE A 18 103.53 19.31 8.88
C PHE A 18 102.47 19.51 7.78
N PHE A 19 102.87 19.41 6.51
CA PHE A 19 101.94 19.52 5.37
C PHE A 19 100.91 18.40 5.35
N HIS A 20 101.29 17.17 5.67
CA HIS A 20 100.37 16.03 5.73
C HIS A 20 99.30 16.20 6.81
N ASN A 21 99.65 16.77 7.97
CA ASN A 21 98.68 17.03 9.04
C ASN A 21 97.72 18.18 8.67
N ASP A 22 98.21 19.24 8.02
CA ASP A 22 97.37 20.34 7.52
C ASP A 22 96.41 19.86 6.41
N PHE A 23 96.89 19.05 5.47
CA PHE A 23 96.05 18.45 4.43
C PHE A 23 95.04 17.45 5.00
N SER A 24 95.45 16.60 5.94
CA SER A 24 94.55 15.61 6.56
C SER A 24 93.43 16.29 7.36
N LYS A 25 93.71 17.41 8.04
CA LYS A 25 92.69 18.20 8.73
C LYS A 25 91.74 18.88 7.75
N LYS A 26 92.25 19.48 6.67
CA LYS A 26 91.42 20.09 5.62
C LYS A 26 90.52 19.06 4.93
N ASP A 27 91.02 17.88 4.65
CA ASP A 27 90.23 16.78 4.07
C ASP A 27 89.22 16.20 5.07
N ALA A 28 89.56 16.12 6.37
CA ALA A 28 88.62 15.72 7.40
C ALA A 28 87.47 16.73 7.56
N VAL A 29 87.76 18.03 7.52
CA VAL A 29 86.74 19.10 7.57
C VAL A 29 85.86 19.07 6.32
N LYS A 30 86.44 18.89 5.13
CA LYS A 30 85.66 18.75 3.89
C LYS A 30 84.75 17.52 3.91
N LYS A 31 85.26 16.36 4.32
CA LYS A 31 84.46 15.14 4.45
C LYS A 31 83.38 15.28 5.53
N ALA A 32 83.67 15.97 6.64
CA ALA A 32 82.67 16.26 7.66
C ALA A 32 81.57 17.18 7.12
N ALA A 33 81.91 18.22 6.36
CA ALA A 33 80.95 19.11 5.70
C ALA A 33 80.08 18.35 4.68
N GLU A 34 80.68 17.53 3.82
CA GLU A 34 79.95 16.69 2.85
C GLU A 34 79.01 15.68 3.55
N MET A 35 79.42 15.11 4.69
CA MET A 35 78.57 14.20 5.46
C MET A 35 77.41 14.92 6.15
N VAL A 36 77.60 16.17 6.58
CA VAL A 36 76.53 17.00 7.14
C VAL A 36 75.54 17.41 6.05
N GLU A 37 76.02 17.81 4.86
CA GLU A 37 75.16 18.14 3.72
C GLU A 37 74.37 16.91 3.24
N LYS A 38 75.01 15.75 3.10
CA LYS A 38 74.32 14.50 2.73
C LYS A 38 73.24 14.12 3.75
N ARG A 39 73.53 14.24 5.06
CA ARG A 39 72.54 13.98 6.11
C ARG A 39 71.38 14.99 6.07
N ALA A 40 71.66 16.27 5.79
CA ALA A 40 70.63 17.29 5.65
C ALA A 40 69.75 17.05 4.41
N GLU A 41 70.32 16.62 3.29
CA GLU A 41 69.57 16.23 2.09
C GLU A 41 68.74 14.97 2.31
N GLU A 42 69.29 13.97 3.01
CA GLU A 42 68.56 12.75 3.39
C GLU A 42 67.39 13.06 4.33
N GLN A 43 67.57 13.96 5.29
CA GLN A 43 66.52 14.43 6.19
C GLN A 43 65.41 15.16 5.43
N ARG A 44 65.75 16.10 4.53
CA ARG A 44 64.74 16.79 3.70
C ARG A 44 63.95 15.83 2.82
N LYS A 45 64.64 14.88 2.17
CA LYS A 45 63.97 13.85 1.36
C LYS A 45 63.12 12.91 2.22
N ALA A 46 63.49 12.64 3.47
CA ALA A 46 62.70 11.84 4.40
C ALA A 46 61.45 12.60 4.88
N GLU A 47 61.58 13.90 5.17
CA GLU A 47 60.47 14.78 5.56
C GLU A 47 59.48 14.95 4.41
N GLU A 48 59.95 15.24 3.18
CA GLU A 48 59.10 15.34 1.99
C GLU A 48 58.35 14.03 1.70
N LYS A 49 59.01 12.87 1.88
CA LYS A 49 58.36 11.56 1.75
C LYS A 49 57.31 11.34 2.85
N ALA A 50 57.63 11.69 4.10
CA ALA A 50 56.69 11.55 5.21
C ALA A 50 55.45 12.44 5.05
N GLU A 51 55.62 13.67 4.57
CA GLU A 51 54.51 14.59 4.28
C GLU A 51 53.66 14.08 3.10
N ALA A 52 54.29 13.65 2.01
CA ALA A 52 53.59 13.06 0.87
C ALA A 52 52.79 11.80 1.26
N GLU A 53 53.36 10.93 2.10
CA GLU A 53 52.65 9.77 2.63
C GLU A 53 51.49 10.16 3.54
N ARG A 54 51.63 11.20 4.36
CA ARG A 54 50.55 11.70 5.21
C ARG A 54 49.39 12.26 4.41
N ILE A 55 49.68 13.11 3.42
CA ILE A 55 48.69 13.70 2.53
C ILE A 55 47.97 12.60 1.73
N SER A 56 48.72 11.62 1.22
CA SER A 56 48.15 10.47 0.52
C SER A 56 47.21 9.64 1.40
N LYS A 57 47.58 9.40 2.66
CA LYS A 57 46.73 8.70 3.64
C LYS A 57 45.48 9.50 3.99
N GLU A 58 45.60 10.80 4.21
CA GLU A 58 44.47 11.68 4.50
C GLU A 58 43.50 11.77 3.31
N GLU A 59 44.00 11.87 2.09
CA GLU A 59 43.16 11.88 0.88
C GLU A 59 42.49 10.53 0.63
N ALA A 60 43.20 9.42 0.85
CA ALA A 60 42.62 8.09 0.77
C ALA A 60 41.53 7.87 1.84
N ALA A 61 41.73 8.36 3.06
CA ALA A 61 40.74 8.32 4.14
C ALA A 61 39.50 9.17 3.81
N LYS A 62 39.68 10.36 3.21
CA LYS A 62 38.55 11.20 2.76
C LYS A 62 37.74 10.51 1.67
N ARG A 63 38.39 9.96 0.64
CA ARG A 63 37.70 9.26 -0.46
C ARG A 63 36.96 8.00 0.01
N THR A 64 37.49 7.29 1.00
CA THR A 64 36.81 6.12 1.59
C THR A 64 35.60 6.56 2.42
N ALA A 65 35.75 7.56 3.28
CA ALA A 65 34.64 8.13 4.04
C ALA A 65 33.51 8.69 3.14
N GLU A 66 33.86 9.38 2.04
CA GLU A 66 32.88 9.88 1.06
C GLU A 66 32.12 8.74 0.37
N ARG A 67 32.79 7.64 0.03
CA ARG A 67 32.15 6.45 -0.55
C ARG A 67 31.22 5.77 0.44
N GLU A 68 31.66 5.57 1.67
CA GLU A 68 30.86 4.97 2.73
C GLU A 68 29.62 5.83 3.04
N ALA A 69 29.77 7.15 3.10
CA ALA A 69 28.64 8.07 3.30
C ALA A 69 27.66 8.03 2.11
N ALA A 70 28.18 8.01 0.87
CA ALA A 70 27.34 7.91 -0.32
C ALA A 70 26.60 6.57 -0.42
N GLU A 71 27.23 5.47 -0.02
CA GLU A 71 26.61 4.15 0.04
C GLU A 71 25.57 4.07 1.14
N ALA A 72 25.87 4.58 2.33
CA ALA A 72 24.92 4.68 3.44
C ALA A 72 23.69 5.50 3.06
N ALA A 73 23.87 6.64 2.38
CA ALA A 73 22.77 7.47 1.88
C ALA A 73 21.91 6.73 0.84
N LYS A 74 22.54 5.99 -0.10
CA LYS A 74 21.80 5.18 -1.09
C LYS A 74 21.01 4.04 -0.44
N ILE A 75 21.57 3.40 0.57
CA ILE A 75 20.89 2.33 1.32
C ILE A 75 19.70 2.93 2.08
N ALA A 76 19.91 4.03 2.81
CA ALA A 76 18.85 4.71 3.55
C ALA A 76 17.72 5.20 2.62
N GLU A 77 18.04 5.76 1.45
CA GLU A 77 17.05 6.17 0.46
C GLU A 77 16.26 4.97 -0.09
N ARG A 78 16.95 3.85 -0.36
CA ARG A 78 16.30 2.62 -0.83
C ARG A 78 15.37 2.03 0.23
N GLU A 79 15.81 2.00 1.49
CA GLU A 79 14.98 1.54 2.60
C GLU A 79 13.78 2.45 2.84
N ALA A 80 13.96 3.76 2.76
CA ALA A 80 12.88 4.73 2.90
C ALA A 80 11.84 4.55 1.78
N LYS A 81 12.29 4.40 0.52
CA LYS A 81 11.39 4.12 -0.62
C LYS A 81 10.66 2.80 -0.46
N TRP A 82 11.36 1.74 -0.04
CA TRP A 82 10.75 0.44 0.17
C TRP A 82 9.67 0.48 1.26
N LYS A 83 9.96 1.14 2.38
CA LYS A 83 8.99 1.32 3.48
C LYS A 83 7.79 2.13 3.02
N ALA A 84 8.01 3.27 2.35
CA ALA A 84 6.92 4.10 1.84
C ALA A 84 6.01 3.34 0.87
N GLN A 85 6.58 2.59 -0.07
CA GLN A 85 5.81 1.74 -0.99
C GLN A 85 5.09 0.60 -0.25
N GLY A 86 5.74 -0.02 0.75
CA GLY A 86 5.12 -1.04 1.58
C GLY A 86 3.92 -0.51 2.37
N ASP A 87 4.05 0.67 2.96
CA ASP A 87 2.99 1.33 3.71
C ASP A 87 1.84 1.75 2.78
N GLU A 88 2.14 2.28 1.60
CA GLU A 88 1.14 2.63 0.58
C GLU A 88 0.35 1.38 0.13
N ILE A 89 1.04 0.28 -0.19
CA ILE A 89 0.39 -1.00 -0.55
C ILE A 89 -0.47 -1.52 0.60
N ALA A 90 0.01 -1.44 1.84
CA ALA A 90 -0.73 -1.88 3.01
C ALA A 90 -2.00 -1.06 3.22
N GLN A 91 -1.92 0.27 3.06
CA GLN A 91 -3.08 1.17 3.12
C GLN A 91 -4.09 0.84 2.02
N TYR A 92 -3.66 0.77 0.75
CA TYR A 92 -4.55 0.41 -0.35
C TYR A 92 -5.21 -0.95 -0.15
N THR A 93 -4.48 -1.93 0.36
CA THR A 93 -5.02 -3.26 0.64
C THR A 93 -6.05 -3.21 1.77
N ALA A 94 -5.80 -2.44 2.82
CA ALA A 94 -6.73 -2.27 3.93
C ALA A 94 -8.01 -1.55 3.49
N GLU A 95 -7.90 -0.49 2.71
CA GLU A 95 -9.03 0.25 2.14
C GLU A 95 -9.86 -0.62 1.19
N ALA A 96 -9.21 -1.33 0.27
CA ALA A 96 -9.90 -2.24 -0.66
C ALA A 96 -10.63 -3.36 0.08
N LYS A 97 -10.02 -3.90 1.14
CA LYS A 97 -10.66 -4.93 1.98
C LYS A 97 -11.86 -4.36 2.74
N ALA A 98 -11.73 -3.17 3.34
CA ALA A 98 -12.84 -2.51 4.02
C ALA A 98 -14.02 -2.23 3.07
N ALA A 99 -13.74 -1.73 1.87
CA ALA A 99 -14.75 -1.51 0.83
C ALA A 99 -15.40 -2.83 0.39
N SER A 100 -14.61 -3.90 0.23
CA SER A 100 -15.14 -5.23 -0.08
C SER A 100 -16.09 -5.74 0.99
N ASP A 101 -15.72 -5.61 2.27
CA ASP A 101 -16.54 -6.04 3.40
C ASP A 101 -17.85 -5.24 3.48
N GLU A 102 -17.79 -3.92 3.23
CA GLU A 102 -18.97 -3.06 3.15
C GLU A 102 -19.90 -3.47 2.00
N HIS A 103 -19.35 -3.68 0.80
CA HIS A 103 -20.13 -4.14 -0.35
C HIS A 103 -20.76 -5.50 -0.09
N GLN A 104 -20.05 -6.44 0.53
CA GLN A 104 -20.61 -7.73 0.88
C GLN A 104 -21.75 -7.61 1.89
N ALA A 105 -21.63 -6.74 2.91
CA ALA A 105 -22.70 -6.47 3.85
C ALA A 105 -23.94 -5.86 3.16
N ASN A 106 -23.73 -4.95 2.22
CA ASN A 106 -24.79 -4.35 1.43
C ASN A 106 -25.49 -5.36 0.51
N ILE A 107 -24.73 -6.26 -0.12
CA ILE A 107 -25.27 -7.38 -0.92
C ILE A 107 -26.17 -8.25 -0.04
N ASN A 108 -25.67 -8.71 1.11
CA ASN A 108 -26.44 -9.56 2.02
C ASN A 108 -27.73 -8.87 2.49
N LYS A 109 -27.67 -7.56 2.79
CA LYS A 109 -28.85 -6.76 3.15
C LYS A 109 -29.87 -6.69 2.01
N LEU A 110 -29.41 -6.43 0.79
CA LEU A 110 -30.29 -6.36 -0.39
C LEU A 110 -30.90 -7.72 -0.71
N GLU A 111 -30.14 -8.81 -0.59
CA GLU A 111 -30.66 -10.17 -0.75
C GLU A 111 -31.76 -10.46 0.27
N LEU A 112 -31.54 -10.13 1.55
CA LEU A 112 -32.54 -10.30 2.59
C LEU A 112 -33.80 -9.49 2.30
N GLN A 113 -33.67 -8.21 1.90
CA GLN A 113 -34.80 -7.39 1.48
C GLN A 113 -35.55 -7.99 0.30
N LEU A 114 -34.83 -8.50 -0.70
CA LEU A 114 -35.41 -9.12 -1.88
C LEU A 114 -36.19 -10.40 -1.53
N THR A 115 -35.67 -11.23 -0.63
CA THR A 115 -36.40 -12.40 -0.13
C THR A 115 -37.66 -12.00 0.65
N GLY A 116 -37.59 -10.94 1.46
CA GLY A 116 -38.75 -10.37 2.15
C GLY A 116 -39.83 -9.91 1.18
N LEU A 117 -39.46 -9.06 0.22
CA LEU A 117 -40.39 -8.55 -0.81
C LEU A 117 -41.01 -9.68 -1.66
N ARG A 118 -40.26 -10.76 -1.94
CA ARG A 118 -40.82 -11.93 -2.62
C ARG A 118 -41.89 -12.62 -1.77
N LYS A 119 -41.66 -12.80 -0.47
CA LYS A 119 -42.65 -13.37 0.46
C LYS A 119 -43.88 -12.48 0.55
N ASP A 120 -43.69 -11.18 0.75
CA ASP A 120 -44.78 -10.21 0.84
C ASP A 120 -45.64 -10.21 -0.43
N ARG A 121 -44.99 -10.26 -1.60
CA ARG A 121 -45.70 -10.38 -2.89
C ARG A 121 -46.53 -11.66 -2.97
N GLU A 122 -46.00 -12.80 -2.56
CA GLU A 122 -46.77 -14.06 -2.60
C GLU A 122 -47.94 -14.04 -1.60
N ASN A 123 -47.75 -13.47 -0.40
CA ASN A 123 -48.83 -13.29 0.57
C ASN A 123 -49.93 -12.37 0.02
N LEU A 124 -49.55 -11.19 -0.52
CA LEU A 124 -50.50 -10.25 -1.12
C LEU A 124 -51.27 -10.86 -2.29
N LYS A 125 -50.62 -11.71 -3.10
CA LYS A 125 -51.30 -12.44 -4.18
C LYS A 125 -52.34 -13.42 -3.63
N GLN A 126 -52.02 -14.16 -2.57
CA GLN A 126 -52.96 -15.07 -1.92
C GLN A 126 -54.12 -14.30 -1.31
N GLU A 127 -53.86 -13.23 -0.55
CA GLU A 127 -54.89 -12.35 0.02
C GLU A 127 -55.80 -11.76 -1.06
N ALA A 128 -55.23 -11.27 -2.16
CA ALA A 128 -56.00 -10.75 -3.28
C ALA A 128 -56.88 -11.84 -3.94
N TYR A 129 -56.34 -13.05 -4.11
CA TYR A 129 -57.09 -14.18 -4.65
C TYR A 129 -58.24 -14.60 -3.74
N ASP A 130 -58.00 -14.70 -2.43
CA ASP A 130 -59.02 -15.05 -1.44
C ASP A 130 -60.11 -13.97 -1.33
N ALA A 131 -59.71 -12.69 -1.39
CA ALA A 131 -60.66 -11.58 -1.45
C ALA A 131 -61.53 -11.65 -2.71
N MET A 132 -60.94 -11.90 -3.89
CA MET A 132 -61.69 -12.10 -5.13
C MET A 132 -62.66 -13.28 -5.04
N LYS A 133 -62.21 -14.41 -4.47
CA LYS A 133 -63.05 -15.59 -4.22
C LYS A 133 -64.22 -15.26 -3.30
N GLY A 134 -63.99 -14.49 -2.23
CA GLY A 134 -65.03 -14.03 -1.33
C GLY A 134 -66.08 -13.15 -2.02
N VAL A 135 -65.64 -12.22 -2.87
CA VAL A 135 -66.54 -11.36 -3.66
C VAL A 135 -67.40 -12.19 -4.63
N GLU A 136 -66.81 -13.14 -5.34
CA GLU A 136 -67.55 -14.00 -6.27
C GLU A 136 -68.53 -14.94 -5.53
N ALA A 137 -68.11 -15.50 -4.39
CA ALA A 137 -69.02 -16.28 -3.55
C ALA A 137 -70.22 -15.45 -3.07
N ALA A 138 -69.99 -14.20 -2.64
CA ALA A 138 -71.06 -13.28 -2.26
C ALA A 138 -71.98 -12.92 -3.43
N ARG A 139 -71.43 -12.73 -4.65
CA ARG A 139 -72.22 -12.51 -5.87
C ARG A 139 -73.11 -13.71 -6.19
N ILE A 140 -72.58 -14.93 -6.08
CA ILE A 140 -73.36 -16.16 -6.29
C ILE A 140 -74.47 -16.27 -5.24
N ALA A 141 -74.15 -16.06 -3.96
CA ALA A 141 -75.13 -16.09 -2.87
C ALA A 141 -76.27 -15.08 -3.09
N LYS A 142 -75.93 -13.86 -3.51
CA LYS A 142 -76.92 -12.84 -3.87
C LYS A 142 -77.84 -13.30 -5.01
N ARG A 143 -77.28 -13.82 -6.11
CA ARG A 143 -78.07 -14.33 -7.24
C ARG A 143 -78.98 -15.49 -6.83
N ASN A 144 -78.50 -16.40 -5.99
CA ASN A 144 -79.32 -17.50 -5.48
C ASN A 144 -80.49 -16.99 -4.63
N ALA A 145 -80.23 -16.03 -3.73
CA ALA A 145 -81.29 -15.41 -2.93
C ALA A 145 -82.32 -14.67 -3.81
N GLU A 146 -81.88 -13.95 -4.85
CA GLU A 146 -82.77 -13.29 -5.80
C GLU A 146 -83.66 -14.31 -6.55
N LEU A 147 -83.10 -15.44 -6.97
CA LEU A 147 -83.87 -16.51 -7.61
C LEU A 147 -84.90 -17.14 -6.67
N GLU A 148 -84.57 -17.33 -5.39
CA GLU A 148 -85.51 -17.84 -4.39
C GLU A 148 -86.66 -16.86 -4.13
N VAL A 149 -86.36 -15.56 -4.01
CA VAL A 149 -87.38 -14.51 -3.90
C VAL A 149 -88.30 -14.51 -5.11
N GLN A 150 -87.74 -14.60 -6.34
CA GLN A 150 -88.53 -14.68 -7.56
C GLN A 150 -89.43 -15.92 -7.59
N ARG A 151 -88.91 -17.10 -7.19
CA ARG A 151 -89.71 -18.34 -7.10
C ARG A 151 -90.82 -18.25 -6.07
N MET A 152 -90.56 -17.67 -4.89
CA MET A 152 -91.60 -17.43 -3.90
C MET A 152 -92.67 -16.49 -4.42
N ALA A 153 -92.27 -15.36 -5.05
CA ALA A 153 -93.21 -14.42 -5.64
C ALA A 153 -94.11 -15.12 -6.67
N GLN A 154 -93.52 -15.92 -7.57
CA GLN A 154 -94.26 -16.72 -8.55
C GLN A 154 -95.23 -17.73 -7.91
N MET A 155 -94.81 -18.43 -6.84
CA MET A 155 -95.69 -19.35 -6.12
C MET A 155 -96.85 -18.60 -5.43
N VAL A 156 -96.59 -17.43 -4.85
CA VAL A 156 -97.64 -16.61 -4.23
C VAL A 156 -98.61 -16.09 -5.28
N THR A 157 -98.14 -15.62 -6.44
CA THR A 157 -99.03 -15.19 -7.54
C THR A 157 -99.84 -16.36 -8.08
N GLN A 158 -99.24 -17.52 -8.33
CA GLN A 158 -99.97 -18.72 -8.77
C GLN A 158 -101.02 -19.18 -7.73
N LYS A 159 -100.70 -19.14 -6.43
CA LYS A 159 -101.67 -19.45 -5.37
C LYS A 159 -102.79 -18.41 -5.30
N ALA A 160 -102.49 -17.13 -5.51
CA ALA A 160 -103.51 -16.08 -5.58
C ALA A 160 -104.43 -16.27 -6.79
N GLU A 161 -103.89 -16.63 -7.97
CA GLU A 161 -104.66 -16.92 -9.19
C GLU A 161 -105.56 -18.16 -9.07
N THR A 162 -105.10 -19.18 -8.34
CA THR A 162 -105.84 -20.43 -8.12
C THR A 162 -106.77 -20.38 -6.91
N SER A 163 -106.65 -19.37 -6.03
CA SER A 163 -107.50 -19.19 -4.87
C SER A 163 -108.91 -18.72 -5.26
N VAL A 164 -109.91 -19.45 -4.77
CA VAL A 164 -111.35 -19.21 -5.02
C VAL A 164 -111.81 -17.84 -4.49
N LEU A 165 -111.08 -17.24 -3.55
CA LEU A 165 -111.38 -15.89 -3.01
C LEU A 165 -111.05 -14.75 -3.99
N VAL A 166 -110.16 -14.97 -4.97
CA VAL A 166 -109.76 -13.97 -5.96
C VAL A 166 -110.49 -14.16 -7.30
N LYS A 167 -110.93 -15.39 -7.59
CA LYS A 167 -111.85 -15.67 -8.71
C LYS A 167 -113.21 -15.05 -8.40
N LYS A 168 -113.55 -13.93 -9.05
CA LYS A 168 -114.91 -13.36 -9.04
C LYS A 168 -115.92 -14.50 -9.31
N PRO A 169 -116.97 -14.68 -8.48
CA PRO A 169 -118.01 -15.65 -8.77
C PRO A 169 -118.60 -15.32 -10.14
N ILE A 170 -118.63 -16.32 -11.03
CA ILE A 170 -119.21 -16.20 -12.36
C ILE A 170 -120.71 -15.97 -12.13
N LEU A 171 -121.16 -14.73 -12.31
CA LEU A 171 -122.58 -14.43 -12.35
C LEU A 171 -123.16 -15.09 -13.61
N PRO A 172 -124.27 -15.83 -13.50
CA PRO A 172 -124.87 -16.51 -14.64
C PRO A 172 -125.29 -15.48 -15.72
N PRO A 173 -125.18 -15.82 -17.01
CA PRO A 173 -125.50 -14.89 -18.08
C PRO A 173 -126.99 -14.51 -18.03
N PRO A 174 -127.33 -13.23 -18.24
CA PRO A 174 -128.72 -12.79 -18.24
C PRO A 174 -129.48 -13.42 -19.42
N PRO A 175 -130.73 -13.87 -19.20
CA PRO A 175 -131.52 -14.53 -20.23
C PRO A 175 -131.82 -13.59 -21.38
N SER A 176 -131.63 -14.09 -22.60
CA SER A 176 -131.94 -13.40 -23.85
C SER A 176 -133.43 -13.05 -23.94
N LYS A 177 -133.73 -11.76 -24.08
CA LYS A 177 -134.94 -11.25 -24.73
C LYS A 177 -134.58 -10.02 -25.54
#